data_AF-A0A268QU76-F1
#
_entry.id   AF-A0A268QU76-F1
#
_cell.length_a   1.000
_cell.length_b   1.000
_cell.length_c   1.000
_cell.angle_alpha   90.00
_cell.angle_beta   90.00
_cell.angle_gamma   90.00
#
_symmetry.space_group_name_H-M   'P 1'
#
loop_
_entity.id
_entity.type
_entity.pdbx_description
1 polymer ?
#
loop_
_entity_poly.entity_id
_entity_poly.type
_entity_poly.pdbx_seq_one_letter_code
_entity_poly.pdbx_strand_id
1 'polypeptide(L)' 'NPKYEVGSKAFITEGHMEGMEGAEATIAGAYNTIVYTVSYTPTIGGKKVENHKWVVHEEIADAGEEPFK' A
#
# COMPACT_ATOMS: atom_id res chain seq x y z
N ASN A 1 6.69 3.84 -16.75
CA ASN A 1 7.23 2.52 -17.12
C ASN A 1 7.51 1.75 -15.83
N PRO A 2 6.65 0.82 -15.40
CA PRO A 2 6.84 0.10 -14.15
C PRO A 2 7.97 -0.93 -14.28
N LYS A 3 8.70 -1.19 -13.19
CA LYS A 3 9.76 -2.22 -13.15
C LYS A 3 9.21 -3.61 -13.43
N TYR A 4 7.98 -3.88 -12.99
CA TYR A 4 7.24 -5.12 -13.23
C TYR A 4 5.98 -4.75 -13.99
N GLU A 5 5.78 -5.35 -15.17
CA GLU A 5 4.62 -5.10 -16.01
C GLU A 5 3.37 -5.78 -15.47
N VAL A 6 2.19 -5.26 -15.80
CA VAL A 6 0.92 -5.91 -15.48
C VAL A 6 0.88 -7.29 -16.16
N GLY A 7 0.50 -8.32 -15.40
CA GLY A 7 0.51 -9.72 -15.82
C GLY A 7 1.84 -10.44 -15.60
N SER A 8 2.92 -9.72 -15.29
CA SER A 8 4.20 -10.33 -14.91
C SER A 8 4.17 -10.93 -13.50
N LYS A 9 5.13 -11.77 -13.17
CA LYS A 9 5.29 -12.38 -11.85
C LYS A 9 6.40 -11.72 -11.04
N ALA A 10 6.22 -11.65 -9.72
CA ALA A 10 7.24 -11.20 -8.77
C ALA A 10 7.10 -11.93 -7.42
N PHE A 11 8.17 -11.94 -6.63
CA PHE A 11 8.14 -12.42 -5.25
C PHE A 11 7.98 -11.23 -4.30
N ILE A 12 7.09 -11.36 -3.31
CA ILE A 12 6.91 -10.36 -2.25
C ILE A 12 8.06 -10.50 -1.26
N THR A 13 8.90 -9.46 -1.13
CA THR A 13 10.08 -9.50 -0.23
C THR A 13 9.80 -8.99 1.17
N GLU A 14 8.75 -8.20 1.36
CA GLU A 14 8.31 -7.69 2.67
C GLU A 14 6.79 -7.83 2.73
N GLY A 15 6.31 -8.80 3.51
CA GLY A 15 4.89 -9.13 3.62
C GLY A 15 4.21 -8.33 4.72
N HIS A 16 3.08 -7.70 4.44
CA HIS A 16 2.29 -7.00 5.47
C HIS A 16 1.53 -7.95 6.40
N MET A 17 1.12 -9.11 5.87
CA MET A 17 0.37 -10.13 6.58
C MET A 17 1.09 -11.46 6.51
N GLU A 18 0.77 -12.35 7.45
CA GLU A 18 1.26 -13.72 7.46
C GLU A 18 1.00 -14.41 6.12
N GLY A 19 2.01 -15.09 5.59
CA GLY A 19 1.96 -15.78 4.31
C GLY A 19 2.25 -14.93 3.08
N MET A 20 2.43 -13.60 3.23
CA MET A 20 2.80 -12.76 2.09
C MET A 20 4.29 -12.79 1.77
N GLU A 21 5.17 -12.78 2.77
CA GLU A 21 6.62 -12.78 2.55
C GLU A 21 7.07 -14.06 1.84
N GLY A 22 7.79 -13.91 0.74
CA GLY A 22 8.24 -15.01 -0.13
C GLY A 22 7.18 -15.55 -1.09
N ALA A 23 5.94 -15.07 -1.05
CA ALA A 23 4.89 -15.54 -1.96
C ALA A 23 5.15 -15.06 -3.41
N GLU A 24 4.90 -15.93 -4.38
CA GLU A 24 4.85 -15.57 -5.80
C GLU A 24 3.50 -14.89 -6.11
N ALA A 25 3.53 -13.68 -6.65
CA ALA A 25 2.36 -12.91 -7.00
C ALA A 25 2.35 -12.56 -8.50
N THR A 26 1.16 -12.37 -9.06
CA THR A 26 0.97 -11.80 -10.39
C THR A 26 0.60 -10.32 -10.26
N ILE A 27 1.29 -9.44 -10.98
CA ILE A 27 1.04 -7.99 -10.92
C ILE A 27 -0.29 -7.68 -11.59
N ALA A 28 -1.31 -7.34 -10.79
CA ALA A 28 -2.63 -6.99 -11.30
C ALA A 28 -2.74 -5.52 -11.78
N GLY A 29 -1.85 -4.65 -11.31
CA GLY A 29 -1.84 -3.24 -11.65
C GLY A 29 -0.52 -2.57 -11.25
N ALA A 30 -0.16 -1.51 -11.95
CA ALA A 30 1.03 -0.72 -11.67
C ALA A 30 0.72 0.76 -11.85
N TYR A 31 0.88 1.54 -10.78
CA TYR A 31 0.46 2.93 -10.71
C TYR A 31 1.64 3.81 -10.30
N ASN A 32 1.69 5.03 -10.85
CA ASN A 32 2.59 6.06 -10.37
C ASN A 32 1.78 6.97 -9.45
N THR A 33 1.96 6.81 -8.14
CA THR A 33 1.24 7.55 -7.10
C THR A 33 2.16 7.78 -5.90
N ILE A 34 1.66 8.48 -4.89
CA ILE A 34 2.34 8.77 -3.64
C ILE A 34 1.81 7.81 -2.58
N VAL A 35 2.74 7.09 -1.95
CA VAL A 35 2.43 6.14 -0.87
C VAL A 35 2.75 6.78 0.48
N TYR A 36 1.86 6.60 1.44
CA TYR A 36 2.01 7.12 2.80
C TYR A 36 2.07 6.00 3.81
N THR A 37 2.86 6.23 4.86
CA THR A 37 2.79 5.45 6.09
C THR A 37 1.92 6.23 7.08
N VAL A 38 0.89 5.60 7.63
CA VAL A 38 -0.10 6.29 8.49
C VAL A 38 -0.31 5.56 9.81
N SER A 39 -0.59 6.32 10.86
CA SER A 39 -1.07 5.77 12.13
C SER A 39 -2.51 6.21 12.35
N TYR A 40 -3.41 5.29 12.69
CA TYR A 40 -4.83 5.60 12.83
C TYR A 40 -5.49 4.79 13.95
N THR A 41 -6.58 5.33 14.50
CA THR A 41 -7.45 4.63 15.44
C THR A 41 -8.66 4.10 14.68
N PRO A 42 -8.91 2.77 14.67
CA PRO A 42 -10.04 2.21 13.93
C PRO A 42 -11.39 2.73 14.46
N THR A 43 -12.32 3.02 13.55
CA THR A 43 -13.66 3.56 13.89
C THR A 43 -14.58 2.53 14.54
N ILE A 44 -14.33 1.24 14.29
CA ILE A 44 -15.08 0.11 14.86
C ILE A 44 -14.48 -0.39 16.19
N GLY A 45 -13.61 0.40 16.80
CA GLY A 45 -12.87 0.05 18.02
C GLY A 45 -11.63 -0.81 17.77
N GLY A 46 -10.87 -1.07 18.83
CA GLY A 46 -9.59 -1.79 18.77
C GLY A 46 -8.40 -0.91 19.17
N LYS A 47 -7.19 -1.47 19.05
CA LYS A 47 -5.95 -0.74 19.34
C LYS A 47 -5.62 0.20 18.18
N LYS A 48 -4.97 1.33 18.50
CA LYS A 48 -4.37 2.19 17.49
C LYS A 48 -3.38 1.38 16.64
N VAL A 49 -3.48 1.54 15.33
CA VAL A 49 -2.56 0.96 14.36
C VAL A 49 -1.47 1.99 14.13
N GLU A 50 -0.21 1.60 14.32
CA GLU A 50 0.94 2.50 14.14
C GLU A 50 1.69 2.12 12.87
N ASN A 51 2.13 3.14 12.12
CA ASN A 51 2.99 2.99 10.94
C ASN A 51 2.48 2.00 9.89
N HIS A 52 1.17 1.98 9.63
CA HIS A 52 0.56 1.16 8.60
C HIS A 52 1.10 1.53 7.22
N LYS A 53 1.60 0.52 6.49
CA LYS A 53 1.95 0.61 5.09
C LYS A 53 0.94 -0.19 4.27
N TRP A 54 0.43 0.33 3.16
CA TRP A 54 0.44 1.72 2.74
C TRP A 54 -0.99 2.14 2.41
N VAL A 55 -1.21 3.45 2.43
CA VAL A 55 -2.34 4.07 1.74
C VAL A 55 -1.79 4.91 0.59
N VAL A 56 -2.52 5.02 -0.52
CA VAL A 56 -2.16 5.88 -1.65
C VAL A 56 -2.88 7.22 -1.58
N HIS A 57 -2.37 8.23 -2.28
CA HIS A 57 -2.94 9.59 -2.26
C HIS A 57 -4.43 9.62 -2.60
N GLU A 58 -4.84 8.84 -3.61
CA GLU A 58 -6.21 8.76 -4.10
C GLU A 58 -7.19 8.07 -3.12
N GLU A 59 -6.68 7.42 -2.07
CA GLU A 59 -7.51 6.81 -1.01
C GLU A 59 -7.84 7.80 0.12
N ILE A 60 -7.17 8.94 0.18
CA ILE A 60 -7.38 9.94 1.23
C ILE A 60 -8.45 10.93 0.77
N ALA A 61 -9.55 11.00 1.52
CA ALA A 61 -10.62 11.95 1.25
C ALA A 61 -10.08 13.40 1.27
N ASP A 62 -10.46 14.18 0.27
CA ASP A 62 -10.11 15.60 0.13
C ASP A 62 -8.60 15.90 0.07
N ALA A 63 -7.78 14.95 -0.39
CA ALA A 63 -6.32 15.10 -0.48
C ALA A 63 -5.86 16.26 -1.37
N GLY A 64 -6.69 16.67 -2.33
CA GLY A 64 -6.31 17.64 -3.35
C GLY A 64 -5.31 17.04 -4.35
N GLU A 65 -4.48 17.89 -4.95
CA GLU A 65 -3.43 17.48 -5.90
C GLU A 65 -2.04 17.46 -5.24
N GLU A 66 -1.88 18.19 -4.13
CA GLU A 66 -0.59 18.40 -3.48
C GLU A 66 -0.28 17.28 -2.49
N PRO A 67 0.94 16.73 -2.48
CA PRO A 67 1.31 15.68 -1.54
C PRO A 67 1.24 16.14 -0.08
N PHE A 68 0.73 15.29 0.80
CA PHE A 68 0.91 15.45 2.25
C PHE A 68 2.40 15.37 2.64
N LYS A 69 2.77 16.10 3.70
CA LYS A 69 4.14 16.18 4.25
C LYS A 69 4.32 15.32 5.50
#